data_AF-A0AA97LXY9-F1
#
_entry.id   AF-A0AA97LXY9-F1
#
_cell.length_a   1.000
_cell.length_b   1.000
_cell.length_c   1.000
_cell.angle_alpha   90.00
_cell.angle_beta   90.00
_cell.angle_gamma   90.00
#
_symmetry.space_group_name_H-M   'P 1'
#
loop_
_entity.id
_entity.type
_entity.pdbx_description
1 polymer ?
#
loop_
_entity_poly.entity_id
_entity_poly.type
_entity_poly.pdbx_seq_one_letter_code
_entity_poly.pdbx_strand_id
1 'polypeptide(L)' 'MNSFGLLLEQREKFHAAESWYRRAANAGHTDAMNNLAELLEEQGRVAEAVRRRQRIEAAGES' A
#
# COMPACT_ATOMS: atom_id res chain seq x y z
N MET A 1 12.77 -2.86 26.79
CA MET A 1 12.92 -3.42 25.43
C MET A 1 11.92 -2.70 24.55
N ASN A 2 12.43 -1.75 23.79
CA ASN A 2 11.72 -0.51 23.48
C ASN A 2 10.77 -0.68 22.29
N SER A 3 9.49 -0.40 22.51
CA SER A 3 8.44 -0.30 21.48
C SER A 3 8.84 0.60 20.31
N PHE A 4 9.79 1.51 20.52
CA PHE A 4 10.37 2.37 19.49
C PHE A 4 11.14 1.60 18.40
N GLY A 5 11.90 0.55 18.74
CA GLY A 5 12.61 -0.26 17.76
C GLY A 5 11.65 -1.05 16.88
N LEU A 6 10.61 -1.60 17.49
CA LEU A 6 9.57 -2.38 16.82
C LEU A 6 8.75 -1.52 15.83
N LEU A 7 8.50 -0.25 16.18
CA LEU A 7 7.82 0.71 15.31
C LEU A 7 8.69 1.14 14.11
N LEU A 8 10.01 1.27 14.32
CA LEU A 8 10.94 1.57 13.23
C LEU A 8 11.07 0.41 12.25
N GLU A 9 11.19 -0.83 12.75
CA GLU A 9 11.22 -2.02 11.90
C GLU A 9 9.91 -2.21 11.12
N GLN A 10 8.76 -1.97 11.75
CA GLN A 10 7.47 -1.98 11.06
C GLN A 10 7.45 -0.94 9.93
N ARG A 11 7.87 0.31 10.21
CA ARG A 11 7.94 1.38 9.20
C ARG A 11 8.85 1.02 8.03
N GLU A 12 10.01 0.44 8.29
CA GLU A 12 10.95 0.06 7.24
C GLU A 12 10.38 -1.07 6.36
N LYS A 13 9.79 -2.10 6.99
CA LYS A 13 9.10 -3.19 6.28
C LYS A 13 7.95 -2.67 5.41
N PHE A 14 7.17 -1.74 5.93
CA PHE A 14 6.09 -1.11 5.17
C PHE A 14 6.60 -0.31 3.98
N HIS A 15 7.73 0.39 4.11
CA HIS A 15 8.30 1.18 3.01
C HIS A 15 8.84 0.29 1.87
N ALA A 16 9.40 -0.86 2.23
CA ALA A 16 9.82 -1.89 1.27
C ALA A 16 8.60 -2.53 0.57
N ALA A 17 7.57 -2.90 1.34
CA ALA A 17 6.32 -3.45 0.81
C ALA A 17 5.61 -2.48 -0.14
N GLU A 18 5.53 -1.19 0.23
CA GLU A 18 4.91 -0.15 -0.60
C GLU A 18 5.59 -0.04 -1.98
N SER A 19 6.92 -0.10 -2.00
CA SER A 19 7.70 -0.03 -3.24
C SER A 19 7.49 -1.25 -4.12
N TRP A 20 7.42 -2.44 -3.51
CA TRP A 20 7.15 -3.68 -4.23
C TRP A 20 5.74 -3.68 -4.83
N TYR A 21 4.73 -3.34 -4.04
CA TYR A 21 3.35 -3.27 -4.51
C TYR A 21 3.15 -2.18 -5.56
N ARG A 22 3.82 -1.02 -5.45
CA ARG A 22 3.80 0.00 -6.51
C ARG A 22 4.30 -0.54 -7.85
N ARG A 23 5.38 -1.32 -7.82
CA ARG A 23 5.96 -1.89 -9.04
C ARG A 23 5.02 -2.92 -9.67
N ALA A 24 4.43 -3.79 -8.86
CA ALA A 24 3.48 -4.80 -9.34
C ALA A 24 2.15 -4.16 -9.80
N ALA A 25 1.66 -3.13 -9.11
CA ALA A 25 0.51 -2.33 -9.53
C ALA A 25 0.73 -1.66 -10.88
N ASN A 26 1.91 -1.07 -11.11
CA ASN A 26 2.29 -0.51 -12.41
C ASN A 26 2.38 -1.57 -13.52
N ALA A 27 2.60 -2.83 -13.17
CA ALA A 27 2.57 -3.96 -14.11
C ALA A 27 1.15 -4.53 -14.32
N GLY A 28 0.12 -3.94 -13.70
CA GLY A 28 -1.28 -4.36 -13.84
C GLY A 28 -1.73 -5.47 -12.89
N HIS A 29 -0.93 -5.82 -11.87
CA HIS A 29 -1.35 -6.81 -10.89
C HIS A 29 -2.40 -6.24 -9.94
N THR A 30 -3.65 -6.66 -10.10
CA THR A 30 -4.78 -6.26 -9.26
C THR A 30 -4.59 -6.61 -7.79
N ASP A 31 -4.00 -7.76 -7.49
CA ASP A 31 -3.71 -8.16 -6.09
C ASP A 31 -2.73 -7.20 -5.43
N ALA A 32 -1.69 -6.77 -6.15
CA ALA A 32 -0.73 -5.80 -5.63
C ALA A 32 -1.36 -4.41 -5.45
N MET A 33 -2.30 -4.04 -6.32
CA MET A 33 -3.07 -2.82 -6.18
C MET A 33 -3.94 -2.83 -4.90
N ASN A 34 -4.59 -3.95 -4.60
CA ASN A 34 -5.39 -4.12 -3.39
C ASN A 34 -4.51 -4.10 -2.13
N ASN A 35 -3.41 -4.86 -2.12
CA ASN A 35 -2.49 -4.90 -0.98
C ASN A 35 -1.83 -3.53 -0.70
N LEU A 36 -1.62 -2.71 -1.73
CA LEU A 36 -1.12 -1.35 -1.60
C LEU A 36 -2.14 -0.39 -1.00
N ALA A 37 -3.42 -0.59 -1.31
CA ALA A 37 -4.50 0.20 -0.71
C ALA A 37 -4.63 -0.13 0.78
N GLU A 38 -4.64 -1.42 1.13
CA GLU A 38 -4.69 -1.90 2.52
C GLU A 38 -3.50 -1.40 3.35
N LEU A 39 -2.28 -1.50 2.81
CA LEU A 39 -1.06 -0.98 3.46
C LEU A 39 -1.14 0.54 3.76
N LEU A 40 -1.73 1.32 2.86
CA LEU A 40 -1.92 2.76 3.08
C LEU A 40 -2.97 3.05 4.17
N GLU A 41 -3.99 2.21 4.31
CA GLU A 41 -4.97 2.31 5.39
C GLU A 41 -4.33 1.99 6.74
N GLU A 42 -3.52 0.94 6.83
CA GLU A 42 -2.78 0.58 8.04
C GLU A 42 -1.81 1.68 8.49
N GLN A 43 -1.24 2.44 7.55
CA GLN A 43 -0.40 3.60 7.86
C GLN A 43 -1.20 4.86 8.29
N GLY A 44 -2.53 4.80 8.30
CA GLY A 44 -3.38 5.96 8.58
C GLY A 44 -3.43 6.98 7.44
N ARG A 45 -2.90 6.64 6.25
CA ARG A 45 -2.93 7.46 5.02
C ARG A 45 -4.22 7.20 4.24
N VAL A 46 -5.35 7.23 4.94
CA VAL A 46 -6.68 6.89 4.41
C VAL A 46 -7.03 7.68 3.14
N ALA A 47 -6.68 8.97 3.09
CA ALA A 47 -6.92 9.81 1.91
C ALA A 47 -6.19 9.33 0.65
N GLU A 48 -5.03 8.69 0.80
CA GLU A 48 -4.26 8.16 -0.31
C GLU A 48 -4.74 6.76 -0.72
N ALA A 49 -5.17 5.96 0.25
CA ALA A 49 -5.80 4.66 0.01
C ALA A 49 -7.10 4.81 -0.80
N VAL A 50 -7.97 5.76 -0.42
CA VAL A 50 -9.23 6.04 -1.14
C VAL A 50 -8.97 6.46 -2.59
N ARG A 51 -8.01 7.37 -2.82
CA ARG A 51 -7.63 7.77 -4.18
C ARG A 51 -7.09 6.61 -5.01
N ARG A 52 -6.36 5.68 -4.39
CA ARG A 52 -5.89 4.47 -5.08
C ARG A 52 -7.05 3.54 -5.43
N ARG A 53 -7.97 3.24 -4.51
CA ARG A 53 -9.13 2.38 -4.78
C ARG A 53 -9.97 2.89 -5.94
N GLN A 54 -10.28 4.19 -5.96
CA GLN A 54 -11.00 4.80 -7.09
C GLN A 54 -10.29 4.60 -8.44
N ARG A 55 -8.95 4.62 -8.45
CA ARG A 55 -8.16 4.41 -9.66
C ARG A 55 -8.09 2.94 -10.08
N ILE A 56 -8.14 2.03 -9.11
CA ILE A 56 -8.18 0.57 -9.36
C ILE A 56 -9.53 0.19 -9.95
N GLU A 57 -10.62 0.64 -9.33
CA GLU A 57 -11.99 0.42 -9.79
C GLU A 57 -12.17 0.94 -11.23
N ALA A 58 -11.75 2.18 -11.50
CA ALA A 58 -11.82 2.75 -12.85
C ALA A 58 -10.97 2.00 -13.90
N ALA A 59 -9.88 1.35 -13.49
CA ALA A 59 -9.02 0.58 -14.39
C ALA A 59 -9.50 -0.86 -14.60
N GLY A 60 -10.29 -1.41 -13.69
CA GLY A 60 -10.88 -2.76 -13.80
C GLY A 60 -12.16 -2.81 -14.63
N GLU A 61 -12.80 -1.65 -14.87
CA GLU A 61 -14.03 -1.52 -15.66
C GLU A 61 -13.78 -1.24 -17.17
N SER A 62 -12.53 -1.30 -17.63
CA SER A 62 -12.12 -1.00 -19.03
C SER A 62 -11.90 -2.26 -19.87
#